data_AF-A0A2C5YU93-F1
#
_entry.id   AF-A0A2C5YU93-F1
#
_cell.length_a   1.000
_cell.length_b   1.000
_cell.length_c   1.000
_cell.angle_alpha   90.00
_cell.angle_beta   90.00
_cell.angle_gamma   90.00
#
_symmetry.space_group_name_H-M   'P 1'
#
loop_
_entity.id
_entity.type
_entity.pdbx_description
1 polymer ?
#
loop_
_entity_poly.entity_id
_entity_poly.type
_entity_poly.pdbx_seq_one_letter_code
_entity_poly.pdbx_strand_id
1 'polypeptide(L)'
;MRPTKRHLKVEKYITPDEFETWRKRALDMGFLYCASGPLVRSSYKAGEAFIENVLRKRAGEKNVAPRSSLGDDAASLESDATT
;
A
#
# COMPACT_ATOMS: atom_id res chain seq x y z
N MET A 1 13.32 11.66 20.88
CA MET A 1 13.62 11.72 22.33
C MET A 1 14.68 12.77 22.55
N ARG A 2 14.58 13.58 23.61
CA ARG A 2 15.53 14.66 23.87
C ARG A 2 16.88 14.07 24.33
N PRO A 3 17.96 14.17 23.53
CA PRO A 3 19.24 13.55 23.89
C PRO A 3 19.93 14.26 25.06
N THR A 4 19.87 15.59 25.09
CA THR A 4 20.47 16.40 26.16
C THR A 4 19.63 17.63 26.48
N LYS A 5 19.94 18.32 27.60
CA LYS A 5 19.27 19.56 28.02
C LYS A 5 19.48 20.76 27.07
N ARG A 6 20.39 20.65 26.08
CA ARG A 6 20.57 21.67 25.03
C ARG A 6 19.60 21.50 23.85
N HIS A 7 19.02 20.31 23.68
CA HIS A 7 18.03 20.05 22.63
C HIS A 7 16.65 20.56 23.06
N LEU A 8 15.75 20.70 22.08
CA LEU A 8 14.36 21.13 22.29
C LEU A 8 13.69 20.29 23.40
N LYS A 9 12.90 20.96 24.25
CA LYS A 9 12.14 20.29 25.30
C LYS A 9 11.05 19.43 24.67
N VAL A 10 10.78 18.27 25.27
CA VAL A 10 9.62 17.45 24.92
C VAL A 10 8.40 18.11 25.52
N GLU A 11 7.40 18.40 24.70
CA GLU A 11 6.14 19.01 25.13
C GLU A 11 5.16 17.96 25.67
N LYS A 12 4.98 16.86 24.92
CA LYS A 12 4.07 15.77 25.29
C LYS A 12 4.67 14.41 24.94
N TYR A 13 4.44 13.43 25.82
CA TYR A 13 4.59 12.01 25.49
C TYR A 13 3.23 11.45 25.12
N ILE A 14 3.15 10.81 23.97
CA ILE A 14 1.90 10.40 23.35
C ILE A 14 1.59 8.95 23.73
N THR A 15 0.31 8.60 23.92
CA THR A 15 -0.12 7.24 24.23
C THR A 15 0.00 6.33 23.00
N PRO A 16 0.15 5.00 23.18
CA PRO A 16 0.13 4.04 22.07
C PRO A 16 -1.10 4.16 21.16
N ASP A 17 -2.27 4.49 21.72
CA ASP A 17 -3.52 4.61 20.96
C ASP A 17 -3.51 5.78 19.97
N GLU A 18 -2.88 6.91 20.35
CA GLU A 18 -2.71 8.03 19.44
C GLU A 18 -1.82 7.63 18.25
N PHE A 19 -0.79 6.80 18.45
CA PHE A 19 0.05 6.27 17.35
C PHE A 19 -0.75 5.41 16.37
N GLU A 20 -1.68 4.59 16.84
CA GLU A 20 -2.55 3.77 15.98
C GLU A 20 -3.49 4.63 15.14
N THR A 21 -3.98 5.74 15.70
CA THR A 21 -4.80 6.72 14.96
C THR A 21 -4.01 7.31 13.78
N TRP A 22 -2.75 7.70 14.01
CA TRP A 22 -1.88 8.21 12.94
C TRP A 22 -1.54 7.17 11.88
N ARG A 23 -1.37 5.91 12.29
CA ARG A 23 -1.13 4.81 11.36
C ARG A 23 -2.30 4.63 10.40
N LYS A 24 -3.52 4.55 10.93
CA LYS A 24 -4.75 4.45 10.12
C LYS A 24 -4.85 5.63 9.16
N ARG A 25 -4.66 6.84 9.69
CA ARG A 25 -4.73 8.06 8.88
C ARG A 25 -3.72 8.07 7.72
N ALA A 26 -2.51 7.55 7.92
CA ALA A 26 -1.52 7.43 6.86
C ALA A 26 -1.91 6.37 5.82
N LEU A 27 -2.43 5.22 6.25
CA LEU A 27 -2.91 4.19 5.33
C LEU A 27 -4.09 4.72 4.49
N ASP A 28 -4.99 5.50 5.08
CA ASP A 28 -6.11 6.16 4.39
C ASP A 28 -5.65 7.19 3.35
N MET A 29 -4.46 7.79 3.53
CA MET A 29 -3.85 8.68 2.54
C MET A 29 -3.22 7.92 1.35
N GLY A 30 -3.20 6.60 1.38
CA GLY A 30 -2.62 5.76 0.33
C GLY A 30 -1.13 5.45 0.50
N PHE A 31 -0.55 5.70 1.67
CA PHE A 31 0.79 5.21 1.97
C PHE A 31 0.80 3.68 1.95
N LEU A 32 1.77 3.08 1.25
CA LEU A 32 1.87 1.63 1.11
C LEU A 32 2.21 0.92 2.42
N TYR A 33 2.86 1.65 3.33
CA TYR A 33 3.29 1.17 4.63
C TYR A 33 3.43 2.34 5.58
N CYS A 34 3.04 2.13 6.83
CA CYS A 34 3.26 3.07 7.91
C CYS A 34 3.59 2.31 9.20
N ALA A 35 4.82 2.48 9.69
CA ALA A 35 5.19 2.07 11.04
C ALA A 35 4.97 3.26 11.98
N SER A 36 4.12 3.09 12.98
CA SER A 36 3.79 4.12 13.97
C SER A 36 3.95 3.54 15.38
N GLY A 37 4.73 4.21 16.23
CA GLY A 37 4.92 3.81 17.61
C GLY A 37 6.01 4.62 18.32
N PRO A 38 6.08 4.59 19.67
CA PRO A 38 6.95 5.48 20.45
C PRO A 38 8.45 5.37 20.14
N LEU A 39 8.91 4.16 19.81
CA LEU A 39 10.32 3.85 19.57
C LEU A 39 10.66 3.70 18.08
N VAL A 40 9.68 3.84 17.19
CA VAL A 40 9.90 3.72 15.75
C VAL A 40 10.86 4.82 15.28
N ARG A 41 11.78 4.44 14.40
CA ARG A 41 12.76 5.32 13.72
C ARG A 41 12.77 4.98 12.24
N SER A 42 13.39 5.83 11.43
CA SER A 42 13.39 5.69 9.96
C SER A 42 13.92 4.34 9.46
N SER A 43 14.89 3.74 10.14
CA SER A 43 15.45 2.43 9.76
C SER A 43 14.70 1.23 10.35
N TYR A 44 13.71 1.46 11.22
CA TYR A 44 13.00 0.36 11.88
C TYR A 44 12.24 -0.47 10.84
N LYS A 45 12.59 -1.76 10.73
CA LYS A 45 11.99 -2.72 9.79
C LYS A 45 11.96 -2.24 8.33
N ALA A 46 12.88 -1.37 7.92
CA ALA A 46 12.89 -0.81 6.57
C ALA A 46 13.01 -1.91 5.48
N GLY A 47 13.80 -2.96 5.73
CA GLY A 47 13.96 -4.09 4.80
C GLY A 47 12.67 -4.91 4.64
N GLU A 48 12.04 -5.32 5.74
CA GLU A 48 10.75 -6.02 5.73
C GLU A 48 9.68 -5.16 5.05
N ALA A 49 9.59 -3.88 5.40
CA ALA A 49 8.63 -2.95 4.82
C ALA A 49 8.82 -2.77 3.30
N PHE A 50 10.07 -2.73 2.83
CA PHE A 50 10.35 -2.62 1.39
C PHE A 50 9.92 -3.88 0.65
N ILE A 51 10.33 -5.06 1.16
CA ILE A 51 10.00 -6.34 0.55
C ILE A 51 8.48 -6.54 0.53
N GLU A 52 7.81 -6.36 1.68
CA GLU A 52 6.39 -6.62 1.81
C GLU A 52 5.56 -5.66 0.96
N ASN A 53 5.85 -4.36 0.95
CA ASN A 53 4.93 -3.38 0.40
C ASN A 53 5.27 -2.98 -1.05
N VAL A 54 6.54 -3.01 -1.44
CA VAL A 54 6.96 -2.69 -2.80
C VAL A 54 6.86 -3.91 -3.71
N LEU A 55 7.29 -5.10 -3.26
CA LEU A 55 7.25 -6.30 -4.11
C LEU A 55 5.84 -6.85 -4.23
N ARG A 56 5.06 -6.89 -3.14
CA ARG A 56 3.69 -7.43 -3.18
C ARG A 56 2.74 -6.56 -3.99
N LYS A 57 2.85 -5.23 -3.91
CA LYS A 57 2.01 -4.33 -4.73
C LYS A 57 2.35 -4.46 -6.23
N ARG A 58 3.64 -4.50 -6.58
CA ARG A 58 4.09 -4.76 -7.96
C ARG A 58 3.65 -6.14 -8.48
N ALA A 59 3.63 -7.16 -7.61
CA ALA A 59 3.12 -8.48 -7.97
C ALA A 59 1.60 -8.49 -8.16
N GLY A 60 0.85 -7.73 -7.35
CA GLY A 60 -0.58 -7.53 -7.51
C GLY A 60 -0.95 -6.82 -8.81
N GLU A 61 -0.22 -5.77 -9.18
CA GLU A 61 -0.41 -5.05 -10.46
C GLU A 61 -0.10 -5.93 -11.68
N LYS A 62 0.91 -6.81 -11.61
CA LYS A 62 1.23 -7.74 -12.71
C LYS A 62 0.15 -8.81 -12.95
N ASN A 63 -0.60 -9.21 -11.92
CA ASN A 63 -1.67 -10.20 -12.05
C ASN A 63 -3.02 -9.59 -12.46
N VAL A 64 -3.13 -8.26 -12.53
CA VAL A 64 -4.29 -7.51 -13.03
C VAL A 64 -3.90 -6.79 -14.34
N ALA A 65 -3.15 -7.47 -15.22
CA ALA A 65 -3.10 -7.05 -16.62
C ALA A 65 -4.46 -7.37 -17.26
N PRO A 66 -5.11 -6.43 -17.96
CA PRO A 66 -6.44 -6.67 -18.51
C PRO A 66 -6.37 -7.79 -19.54
N ARG A 67 -7.23 -8.81 -19.39
CA ARG A 67 -7.65 -9.60 -20.55
C ARG A 67 -8.27 -8.61 -21.52
N SER A 68 -7.51 -8.20 -22.53
CA SER A 68 -8.01 -7.43 -23.65
C SER A 68 -9.16 -8.21 -24.28
N SER A 69 -10.34 -7.62 -24.26
CA SER A 69 -11.57 -8.06 -24.92
C SER A 69 -11.40 -7.96 -26.45
N LEU A 70 -10.61 -8.84 -27.04
CA LEU A 70 -10.50 -8.99 -28.50
C LEU A 70 -11.34 -10.18 -28.94
N GLY A 71 -12.60 -9.88 -29.26
CA GLY A 71 -13.35 -10.48 -30.37
C GLY A 71 -13.96 -11.87 -30.15
N ASP A 72 -15.17 -11.91 -29.58
CA ASP A 72 -16.12 -13.03 -29.74
C ASP A 72 -17.34 -12.60 -30.59
N ASP A 73 -17.12 -11.81 -31.66
CA ASP A 73 -18.16 -11.40 -32.63
C ASP A 73 -18.02 -12.12 -33.99
N ALA A 74 -17.67 -13.41 -34.00
CA ALA A 74 -17.47 -14.18 -35.24
C ALA A 74 -18.19 -15.54 -35.25
N ALA A 75 -19.41 -15.62 -34.70
CA ALA A 75 -20.24 -16.82 -34.82
C ALA A 75 -21.73 -16.46 -34.99
N SER A 76 -22.04 -15.64 -35.98
CA SER A 76 -23.42 -15.42 -36.41
C SER A 76 -23.49 -14.98 -37.87
N LEU A 77 -23.24 -15.90 -38.82
CA LEU A 77 -23.69 -15.85 -40.22
C LEU A 77 -23.03 -17.01 -40.96
N GLU A 78 -23.77 -18.11 -41.16
CA GLU A 78 -23.79 -18.97 -42.36
C GLU A 78 -24.59 -20.24 -42.03
N SER A 79 -25.93 -20.13 -41.96
CA SER A 79 -26.80 -21.31 -42.06
C SER A 79 -28.18 -20.97 -42.62
N ASP A 80 -28.28 -20.00 -43.53
CA ASP A 80 -29.52 -19.72 -44.25
C ASP A 80 -29.23 -19.24 -45.67
N ALA A 81 -28.89 -20.19 -46.55
CA ALA A 81 -28.98 -20.03 -47.99
C ALA A 81 -29.26 -21.41 -48.64
N THR A 82 -30.56 -21.66 -48.86
CA THR A 82 -31.13 -22.29 -50.08
C THR A 82 -30.85 -23.81 -50.24
N THR A 83 -31.86 -24.68 -50.13
CA THR A 83 -32.76 -25.13 -51.23
C THR A 83 -32.01 -25.49 -52.52
#